data_AF-A0A8B8CQE6-F1
#
_entry.id   AF-A0A8B8CQE6-F1
#
_cell.length_a   1.000
_cell.length_b   1.000
_cell.length_c   1.000
_cell.angle_alpha   90.00
_cell.angle_beta   90.00
_cell.angle_gamma   90.00
#
_symmetry.space_group_name_H-M   'P 1'
#
loop_
_entity.id
_entity.type
_entity.pdbx_description
1 polymer ?
#
loop_
_entity_poly.entity_id
_entity_poly.type
_entity_poly.pdbx_seq_one_letter_code
_entity_poly.pdbx_strand_id
1 'polypeptide(L)'
;MHLGCNPSTIFVILFCFGTASCITYKQVTQSSLPRGVAESKEEHAALVVDKNPFSFTETGVGINNYWKITFTQPTAISCFSMFLSGGTYKITVLRSAPKKVEEQCHQFSTDSQTSMYHFKGCCRNQLTADSFTVLRTNNGSLRLNEIYLDGCCDGHYGVSCTKCNKSCSSCDAANGKCLTCADLYYGENCENKCPYDCSNGGCHRETGDCYHCHFGFYGPTCQQCLAGKYGVNCTGTCSDLCQGHCDAQTGACPGHQINSTGRFFRQGFLSGESILMFGAAMLALTLVTVIVGIRTQCFKRILQKRPKRCISYQEEIVMDPRNMYDTIYDIVPYVNNFESSDSVAEYLEKIKTKTVQMMEYEFKGISSAFTNTFSCAVLPDNRRKNRYEGIYPYDFNRVVLDMTEFPSCTDYVNASRIHGFVRDKLYIATQDPFNHETTLLFWETVWQTGSSKILMFTTTKQSKRNEYWPKTEERIGRITVRQETIRKLQLVTCRSFVLEKGEETRRVNHYQLIGWSQKIVPSNVNKFLQFYNLSKMEADATPIVVHCSCGVGKTGTYIAFDYLMDEANETGRLNIPNCILNLRKQRPLMIQTLGEYRFLHAALAENLMHVYSEVTS
;
A
#
# COMPACT_ATOMS: atom_id res chain seq x y z
N MET A 1 -30.91 31.20 38.96
CA MET A 1 -29.81 32.19 38.92
C MET A 1 -29.10 32.03 37.59
N HIS A 2 -29.28 33.02 36.71
CA HIS A 2 -28.38 33.25 35.59
C HIS A 2 -27.04 33.76 36.11
N LEU A 3 -25.95 33.42 35.41
CA LEU A 3 -24.98 34.35 34.81
C LEU A 3 -23.88 33.54 34.11
N GLY A 4 -23.63 33.87 32.84
CA GLY A 4 -22.52 33.32 32.07
C GLY A 4 -21.31 34.26 32.06
N CYS A 5 -20.18 33.75 31.55
CA CYS A 5 -19.29 34.41 30.58
C CYS A 5 -18.04 33.53 30.33
N ASN A 6 -17.74 33.27 29.05
CA ASN A 6 -16.43 32.87 28.49
C ASN A 6 -15.56 34.15 28.32
N PRO A 7 -14.30 34.17 27.79
CA PRO A 7 -13.44 33.10 27.26
C PRO A 7 -11.94 33.19 27.67
N SER A 8 -11.11 32.18 27.32
CA SER A 8 -9.72 32.36 26.80
C SER A 8 -9.04 31.04 26.42
N THR A 9 -8.45 31.06 25.22
CA THR A 9 -7.80 30.04 24.40
C THR A 9 -6.35 29.75 24.84
N ILE A 10 -5.90 28.49 24.85
CA ILE A 10 -4.48 28.13 24.75
C ILE A 10 -4.32 26.96 23.77
N PHE A 11 -3.55 27.20 22.70
CA PHE A 11 -3.13 26.25 21.66
C PHE A 11 -2.04 25.30 22.18
N VAL A 12 -2.10 24.01 21.84
CA VAL A 12 -0.94 23.11 21.87
C VAL A 12 -0.76 22.48 20.50
N ILE A 13 0.46 22.63 19.99
CA ILE A 13 0.96 22.31 18.65
C ILE A 13 1.20 20.79 18.55
N LEU A 14 0.61 20.14 17.55
CA LEU A 14 0.97 18.78 17.12
C LEU A 14 1.90 18.88 15.91
N PHE A 15 3.12 18.38 16.06
CA PHE A 15 4.09 18.21 14.97
C PHE A 15 3.64 17.02 14.09
N CYS A 16 3.31 17.30 12.83
CA CYS A 16 3.24 16.30 11.76
C CYS A 16 4.59 16.20 11.07
N PHE A 17 5.19 15.01 11.03
CA PHE A 17 6.29 14.70 10.10
C PHE A 17 5.70 14.14 8.81
N GLY A 18 5.94 14.86 7.71
CA GLY A 18 5.29 14.68 6.41
C GLY A 18 5.86 13.55 5.54
N THR A 19 4.97 13.00 4.72
CA THR A 19 5.28 12.36 3.43
C THR A 19 4.89 13.31 2.30
N ALA A 20 5.63 13.21 1.19
CA ALA A 20 5.54 14.03 -0.02
C ALA A 20 4.10 14.38 -0.42
N SER A 21 3.77 15.67 -0.37
CA SER A 21 2.53 16.20 -0.90
C SER A 21 2.81 16.85 -2.25
N CYS A 22 2.46 16.17 -3.35
CA CYS A 22 1.81 16.90 -4.42
C CYS A 22 0.57 17.56 -3.81
N ILE A 23 0.18 18.75 -4.25
CA ILE A 23 -1.18 19.23 -3.94
C ILE A 23 -2.13 18.34 -4.76
N THR A 24 -2.47 17.17 -4.24
CA THR A 24 -3.54 16.34 -4.77
C THR A 24 -4.85 16.94 -4.29
N TYR A 25 -5.57 17.59 -5.19
CA TYR A 25 -6.93 18.04 -4.95
C TYR A 25 -7.80 16.78 -4.83
N LYS A 26 -8.27 16.47 -3.61
CA LYS A 26 -9.16 15.33 -3.37
C LYS A 26 -10.43 15.49 -4.22
N GLN A 27 -10.82 14.40 -4.89
CA GLN A 27 -12.14 14.08 -5.43
C GLN A 27 -13.10 15.26 -5.60
N VAL A 28 -13.39 15.62 -6.85
CA VAL A 28 -14.62 16.35 -7.17
C VAL A 28 -15.61 15.34 -7.73
N THR A 29 -16.27 14.59 -6.85
CA THR A 29 -17.41 13.77 -7.27
C THR A 29 -18.59 14.70 -7.55
N GLN A 30 -19.17 14.58 -8.74
CA GLN A 30 -20.48 15.13 -9.03
C GLN A 30 -21.46 14.57 -7.99
N SER A 31 -21.85 15.36 -6.99
CA SER A 31 -23.01 15.01 -6.17
C SER A 31 -24.19 15.04 -7.11
N SER A 32 -24.79 13.87 -7.35
CA SER A 32 -26.03 13.70 -8.06
C SER A 32 -27.07 14.71 -7.57
N LEU A 33 -27.29 15.78 -8.35
CA LEU A 33 -28.48 16.61 -8.16
C LEU A 33 -29.69 15.78 -8.63
N PRO A 34 -30.68 15.53 -7.76
CA PRO A 34 -31.86 14.78 -8.13
C PRO A 34 -32.63 15.51 -9.24
N ARG A 35 -33.09 14.74 -10.24
CA ARG A 35 -34.02 15.23 -11.26
C ARG A 35 -35.31 15.67 -10.58
N GLY A 36 -35.61 16.95 -10.72
CA GLY A 36 -36.97 17.49 -10.61
C GLY A 36 -37.13 18.48 -9.48
N VAL A 37 -36.88 19.77 -9.75
CA VAL A 37 -37.74 20.90 -9.36
C VAL A 37 -37.46 22.02 -10.36
N ALA A 38 -38.50 22.47 -11.05
CA ALA A 38 -38.50 23.71 -11.81
C ALA A 38 -38.64 24.90 -10.84
N GLU A 39 -38.10 26.05 -11.24
CA GLU A 39 -38.35 27.39 -10.69
C GLU A 39 -37.57 27.82 -9.42
N SER A 40 -36.46 28.53 -9.63
CA SER A 40 -36.32 29.98 -9.36
C SER A 40 -34.85 30.39 -9.45
N LYS A 41 -34.62 31.59 -10.02
CA LYS A 41 -33.29 32.18 -10.17
C LYS A 41 -32.82 32.71 -8.81
N GLU A 42 -31.53 32.56 -8.53
CA GLU A 42 -30.71 33.25 -7.50
C GLU A 42 -30.19 32.49 -6.26
N GLU A 43 -30.51 31.21 -6.02
CA GLU A 43 -30.06 30.55 -4.76
C GLU A 43 -29.14 29.31 -4.89
N HIS A 44 -28.27 29.25 -5.90
CA HIS A 44 -27.35 28.10 -6.10
C HIS A 44 -25.88 28.36 -5.73
N ALA A 45 -25.57 29.41 -4.95
CA ALA A 45 -24.19 29.79 -4.64
C ALA A 45 -23.57 29.10 -3.40
N ALA A 46 -24.26 28.17 -2.72
CA ALA A 46 -23.75 27.67 -1.44
C ALA A 46 -24.06 26.19 -1.17
N LEU A 47 -23.31 25.30 -1.83
CA LEU A 47 -22.98 23.99 -1.26
C LEU A 47 -21.47 23.85 -1.23
N VAL A 48 -20.86 24.52 -0.25
CA VAL A 48 -19.45 24.37 0.11
C VAL A 48 -19.29 23.01 0.77
N VAL A 49 -18.98 21.99 -0.05
CA VAL A 49 -18.54 20.69 0.44
C VAL A 49 -17.03 20.80 0.66
N ASP A 50 -16.63 20.64 1.91
CA ASP A 50 -15.29 20.86 2.46
C ASP A 50 -14.83 22.32 2.57
N LYS A 51 -14.26 22.65 3.73
CA LYS A 51 -13.60 23.93 4.07
C LYS A 51 -12.32 24.17 3.23
N ASN A 52 -12.35 23.88 1.94
CA ASN A 52 -11.28 24.09 1.00
C ASN A 52 -11.24 25.55 0.52
N PRO A 53 -10.07 26.08 0.13
CA PRO A 53 -9.91 27.44 -0.37
C PRO A 53 -10.46 27.64 -1.79
N PHE A 54 -11.45 26.85 -2.23
CA PHE A 54 -11.97 26.83 -3.60
C PHE A 54 -13.50 26.91 -3.58
N SER A 55 -14.07 27.66 -4.52
CA SER A 55 -15.51 27.63 -4.81
C SER A 55 -15.76 27.13 -6.23
N PHE A 56 -16.70 26.20 -6.35
CA PHE A 56 -17.12 25.60 -7.62
C PHE A 56 -18.48 26.17 -8.00
N THR A 57 -18.62 26.55 -9.27
CA THR A 57 -19.92 26.97 -9.82
C THR A 57 -20.08 26.36 -11.20
N GLU A 58 -21.05 25.45 -11.34
CA GLU A 58 -21.62 25.09 -12.64
C GLU A 58 -22.65 26.16 -12.99
N THR A 59 -22.33 27.03 -13.95
CA THR A 59 -23.28 28.06 -14.38
C THR A 59 -24.22 27.50 -15.43
N GLY A 60 -25.28 26.85 -14.96
CA GLY A 60 -26.51 26.62 -15.71
C GLY A 60 -26.62 25.27 -16.41
N VAL A 61 -27.73 24.59 -16.14
CA VAL A 61 -28.20 23.43 -16.90
C VAL A 61 -28.37 23.85 -18.36
N GLY A 62 -27.47 23.39 -19.23
CA GLY A 62 -27.69 23.33 -20.67
C GLY A 62 -27.58 24.62 -21.49
N ILE A 63 -27.02 25.72 -20.98
CA ILE A 63 -26.84 26.94 -21.80
C ILE A 63 -25.39 27.37 -22.01
N ASN A 64 -24.45 27.01 -21.14
CA ASN A 64 -23.04 27.33 -21.38
C ASN A 64 -22.15 26.10 -21.16
N ASN A 65 -21.46 25.69 -22.22
CA ASN A 65 -20.60 24.51 -22.27
C ASN A 65 -19.32 24.63 -21.42
N TYR A 66 -19.32 25.18 -20.19
CA TYR A 66 -18.10 25.36 -19.39
C TYR A 66 -18.22 25.03 -17.90
N TRP A 67 -17.10 24.64 -17.29
CA TRP A 67 -16.85 24.55 -15.85
C TRP A 67 -15.94 25.69 -15.39
N LYS A 68 -16.19 26.28 -14.22
CA LYS A 68 -15.33 27.30 -13.61
C LYS A 68 -15.01 26.96 -12.15
N ILE A 69 -13.72 26.92 -11.84
CA ILE A 69 -13.16 26.82 -10.49
C ILE A 69 -12.68 28.21 -10.09
N THR A 70 -13.09 28.70 -8.92
CA THR A 70 -12.63 29.99 -8.38
C THR A 70 -11.79 29.75 -7.14
N PHE A 71 -10.64 30.39 -7.06
CA PHE A 71 -9.71 30.30 -5.94
C PHE A 71 -10.00 31.44 -4.95
N THR A 72 -10.02 31.13 -3.65
CA THR A 72 -10.18 32.15 -2.58
C THR A 72 -8.96 33.07 -2.47
N GLN A 73 -7.81 32.65 -3.01
CA GLN A 73 -6.59 33.44 -3.14
C GLN A 73 -5.92 33.20 -4.50
N PRO A 74 -5.17 34.17 -5.05
CA PRO A 74 -4.46 34.01 -6.32
C PRO A 74 -3.51 32.81 -6.26
N THR A 75 -3.73 31.82 -7.14
CA THR A 75 -3.04 30.51 -7.12
C THR A 75 -2.15 30.36 -8.34
N ALA A 76 -0.89 29.95 -8.18
CA ALA A 76 -0.01 29.68 -9.31
C ALA A 76 -0.34 28.34 -9.97
N ILE A 77 -0.59 28.36 -11.28
CA ILE A 77 -0.93 27.20 -12.09
C ILE A 77 0.16 27.04 -13.17
N SER A 78 0.84 25.89 -13.15
CA SER A 78 1.85 25.51 -14.15
C SER A 78 1.30 24.40 -15.05
N CYS A 79 0.83 23.31 -14.45
CA CYS A 79 0.30 22.14 -15.15
C CYS A 79 -0.97 21.64 -14.47
N PHE A 80 -1.73 20.83 -15.20
CA PHE A 80 -2.96 20.24 -14.73
C PHE A 80 -3.23 18.92 -15.47
N SER A 81 -4.01 18.05 -14.85
CA SER A 81 -4.57 16.89 -15.51
C SER A 81 -6.07 16.78 -15.25
N MET A 82 -6.81 16.21 -16.20
CA MET A 82 -8.26 16.06 -16.12
C MET A 82 -8.79 14.90 -16.94
N PHE A 83 -9.98 14.42 -16.58
CA PHE A 83 -10.69 13.39 -17.34
C PHE A 83 -11.91 13.97 -18.05
N LEU A 84 -11.97 13.84 -19.38
CA LEU A 84 -12.99 14.43 -20.25
C LEU A 84 -13.51 13.44 -21.28
N SER A 85 -14.76 13.58 -21.75
CA SER A 85 -15.33 12.73 -22.81
C SER A 85 -15.54 13.51 -24.12
N GLY A 86 -14.82 13.17 -25.19
CA GLY A 86 -15.14 13.54 -26.57
C GLY A 86 -15.63 14.94 -26.86
N GLY A 87 -14.74 15.83 -27.31
CA GLY A 87 -15.10 17.15 -27.83
C GLY A 87 -13.88 18.03 -28.10
N THR A 88 -14.13 19.29 -28.42
CA THR A 88 -13.08 20.32 -28.48
C THR A 88 -13.17 21.15 -27.22
N TYR A 89 -12.04 21.28 -26.52
CA TYR A 89 -11.94 21.93 -25.24
C TYR A 89 -10.97 23.10 -25.31
N LYS A 90 -11.32 24.18 -24.61
CA LYS A 90 -10.55 25.39 -24.41
C LYS A 90 -10.43 25.65 -22.92
N ILE A 91 -9.20 25.82 -22.45
CA ILE A 91 -8.90 26.05 -21.04
C ILE A 91 -8.38 27.47 -20.88
N THR A 92 -9.04 28.25 -20.03
CA THR A 92 -8.67 29.62 -19.73
C THR A 92 -8.42 29.79 -18.24
N VAL A 93 -7.38 30.56 -17.92
CA VAL A 93 -7.10 31.01 -16.55
C VAL A 93 -7.30 32.51 -16.49
N LEU A 94 -7.88 32.99 -15.40
CA LEU A 94 -8.23 34.40 -15.25
C LEU A 94 -7.72 34.93 -13.92
N ARG A 95 -7.03 36.07 -14.00
CA ARG A 95 -6.58 36.88 -12.87
C ARG A 95 -7.31 38.22 -12.92
N SER A 96 -7.92 38.65 -11.83
CA SER A 96 -8.80 39.82 -11.75
C SER A 96 -8.08 41.07 -11.25
N ALA A 97 -6.98 40.93 -10.50
CA ALA A 97 -6.19 42.04 -9.95
C ALA A 97 -4.66 41.86 -10.16
N PRO A 98 -3.89 42.93 -10.43
CA PRO A 98 -4.28 44.35 -10.53
C PRO A 98 -4.81 44.77 -11.92
N LYS A 99 -4.72 43.90 -12.93
CA LYS A 99 -5.42 44.02 -14.22
C LYS A 99 -6.08 42.69 -14.54
N LYS A 100 -7.27 42.73 -15.13
CA LYS A 100 -7.95 41.53 -15.62
C LYS A 100 -7.15 40.94 -16.78
N VAL A 101 -6.48 39.82 -16.53
CA VAL A 101 -5.73 39.07 -17.56
C VAL A 101 -6.41 37.71 -17.69
N GLU A 102 -7.00 37.47 -18.85
CA GLU A 102 -7.52 36.18 -19.25
C GLU A 102 -6.54 35.56 -20.26
N GLU A 103 -5.96 34.43 -19.90
CA GLU A 103 -4.99 33.75 -20.74
C GLU A 103 -5.50 32.36 -21.10
N GLN A 104 -5.43 32.05 -22.41
CA GLN A 104 -5.72 30.71 -22.91
C GLN A 104 -4.52 29.82 -22.63
N CYS A 105 -4.68 28.93 -21.67
CA CYS A 105 -3.64 28.00 -21.26
C CYS A 105 -3.50 26.83 -22.25
N HIS A 106 -4.62 26.28 -22.74
CA HIS A 106 -4.60 25.20 -23.72
C HIS A 106 -5.88 25.15 -24.57
N GLN A 107 -5.78 24.59 -25.77
CA GLN A 107 -6.94 24.20 -26.58
C GLN A 107 -6.61 22.90 -27.32
N PHE A 108 -7.51 21.93 -27.25
CA PHE A 108 -7.31 20.61 -27.83
C PHE A 108 -8.65 20.01 -28.26
N SER A 109 -8.58 19.12 -29.24
CA SER A 109 -9.71 18.28 -29.66
C SER A 109 -9.40 16.84 -29.31
N THR A 110 -10.42 16.11 -28.88
CA THR A 110 -10.34 14.66 -28.64
C THR A 110 -11.23 13.95 -29.67
N ASP A 111 -10.67 12.99 -30.42
CA ASP A 111 -11.36 12.35 -31.55
C ASP A 111 -12.42 11.32 -31.15
N SER A 112 -12.46 10.91 -29.88
CA SER A 112 -13.37 9.87 -29.37
C SER A 112 -14.61 10.47 -28.71
N GLN A 113 -15.80 10.31 -29.30
CA GLN A 113 -17.06 10.77 -28.70
C GLN A 113 -17.56 9.88 -27.54
N THR A 114 -16.92 8.74 -27.26
CA THR A 114 -17.47 7.69 -26.39
C THR A 114 -16.54 7.21 -25.26
N SER A 115 -15.27 7.62 -25.22
CA SER A 115 -14.33 7.24 -24.14
C SER A 115 -13.86 8.44 -23.29
N MET A 116 -13.61 8.17 -21.99
CA MET A 116 -13.05 9.14 -21.05
C MET A 116 -11.53 9.25 -21.28
N TYR A 117 -11.06 10.43 -21.65
CA TYR A 117 -9.69 10.74 -21.98
C TYR A 117 -9.00 11.46 -20.81
N HIS A 118 -7.87 10.92 -20.36
CA HIS A 118 -6.99 11.59 -19.42
C HIS A 118 -6.12 12.61 -20.18
N PHE A 119 -6.42 13.88 -20.02
CA PHE A 119 -5.66 14.98 -20.58
C PHE A 119 -4.70 15.54 -19.53
N LYS A 120 -3.40 15.60 -19.84
CA LYS A 120 -2.41 16.35 -19.06
C LYS A 120 -1.91 17.52 -19.91
N GLY A 121 -1.99 18.74 -19.37
CA GLY A 121 -1.58 19.95 -20.07
C GLY A 121 -0.83 20.91 -19.15
N CYS A 122 0.03 21.74 -19.73
CA CYS A 122 0.74 22.79 -19.03
C CYS A 122 0.49 24.13 -19.73
N CYS A 123 0.40 25.20 -18.95
CA CYS A 123 0.39 26.56 -19.49
C CYS A 123 1.80 26.91 -19.97
N ARG A 124 1.92 27.74 -21.02
CA ARG A 124 3.23 28.14 -21.58
C ARG A 124 4.12 28.84 -20.55
N ASN A 125 3.49 29.63 -19.66
CA ASN A 125 4.14 30.31 -18.55
C ASN A 125 3.42 29.93 -17.25
N GLN A 126 4.08 30.15 -16.12
CA GLN A 126 3.44 30.03 -14.81
C GLN A 126 2.47 31.18 -14.60
N LEU A 127 1.19 30.88 -14.38
CA LEU A 127 0.13 31.88 -14.30
C LEU A 127 -0.47 31.90 -12.91
N THR A 128 -0.45 33.07 -12.26
CA THR A 128 -1.24 33.28 -11.04
C THR A 128 -2.67 33.59 -11.43
N ALA A 129 -3.63 32.76 -11.01
CA ALA A 129 -5.02 32.87 -11.41
C ALA A 129 -5.97 32.92 -10.20
N ASP A 130 -7.06 33.67 -10.36
CA ASP A 130 -8.20 33.69 -9.44
C ASP A 130 -9.28 32.68 -9.87
N SER A 131 -9.26 32.26 -11.15
CA SER A 131 -10.12 31.18 -11.61
C SER A 131 -9.52 30.38 -12.76
N PHE A 132 -9.94 29.12 -12.84
CA PHE A 132 -9.59 28.15 -13.88
C PHE A 132 -10.87 27.68 -14.55
N THR A 133 -10.97 27.82 -15.87
CA THR A 133 -12.18 27.56 -16.65
C THR A 133 -11.91 26.52 -17.74
N VAL A 134 -12.80 25.54 -17.87
CA VAL A 134 -12.78 24.52 -18.93
C VAL A 134 -14.03 24.68 -19.78
N LEU A 135 -13.89 25.10 -21.03
CA LEU A 135 -14.96 25.32 -21.99
C LEU A 135 -14.93 24.25 -23.09
N ARG A 136 -16.04 23.59 -23.36
CA ARG A 136 -16.27 22.76 -24.54
C ARG A 136 -16.82 23.63 -25.67
N THR A 137 -16.12 23.70 -26.80
CA THR A 137 -16.44 24.63 -27.90
C THR A 137 -17.27 24.01 -29.02
N ASN A 138 -17.47 22.68 -29.02
CA ASN A 138 -18.35 21.97 -29.96
C ASN A 138 -19.67 21.56 -29.30
N ASN A 139 -20.70 21.29 -30.10
CA ASN A 139 -22.01 20.83 -29.60
C ASN A 139 -21.86 19.53 -28.78
N GLY A 140 -22.50 19.49 -27.60
CA GLY A 140 -22.50 18.34 -26.68
C GLY A 140 -22.47 18.76 -25.21
N SER A 141 -22.65 17.81 -24.30
CA SER A 141 -22.57 18.06 -22.85
C SER A 141 -21.13 17.90 -22.33
N LEU A 142 -20.71 18.79 -21.44
CA LEU A 142 -19.39 18.73 -20.80
C LEU A 142 -19.49 17.89 -19.51
N ARG A 143 -18.90 16.70 -19.51
CA ARG A 143 -18.76 15.85 -18.31
C ARG A 143 -17.31 15.84 -17.86
N LEU A 144 -17.08 16.35 -16.65
CA LEU A 144 -15.78 16.48 -16.03
C LEU A 144 -15.79 15.67 -14.73
N ASN A 145 -14.89 14.69 -14.61
CA ASN A 145 -14.91 13.76 -13.48
C ASN A 145 -13.88 14.09 -12.40
N GLU A 146 -12.64 14.40 -12.78
CA GLU A 146 -11.58 14.78 -11.85
C GLU A 146 -10.64 15.80 -12.51
N ILE A 147 -10.16 16.77 -11.74
CA ILE A 147 -9.10 17.72 -12.13
C ILE A 147 -8.03 17.70 -11.03
N TYR A 148 -6.77 17.56 -11.45
CA TYR A 148 -5.58 17.73 -10.62
C TYR A 148 -4.82 18.97 -11.11
N LEU A 149 -4.44 19.88 -10.23
CA LEU A 149 -3.50 20.96 -10.56
C LEU A 149 -2.13 20.56 -10.02
N ASP A 150 -1.14 20.43 -10.89
CA ASP A 150 0.23 20.12 -10.49
C ASP A 150 0.89 21.42 -9.99
N GLY A 151 1.51 21.36 -8.81
CA GLY A 151 2.33 22.45 -8.25
C GLY A 151 3.67 22.63 -8.99
N CYS A 152 4.51 23.51 -8.44
CA CYS A 152 5.80 23.97 -8.98
C CYS A 152 6.71 22.87 -9.57
N CYS A 153 7.54 23.24 -10.54
CA CYS A 153 8.53 22.35 -11.17
C CYS A 153 9.56 21.78 -10.17
N ASP A 154 10.18 20.65 -10.53
CA ASP A 154 11.22 19.99 -9.75
C ASP A 154 12.31 20.96 -9.24
N GLY A 155 12.70 20.79 -7.97
CA GLY A 155 13.70 21.63 -7.30
C GLY A 155 13.14 22.92 -6.67
N HIS A 156 11.81 23.07 -6.60
CA HIS A 156 11.14 24.19 -5.93
C HIS A 156 9.97 23.70 -5.05
N TYR A 157 9.64 24.45 -3.99
CA TYR A 157 8.62 24.07 -3.01
C TYR A 157 7.76 25.25 -2.54
N GLY A 158 6.58 24.93 -2.00
CA GLY A 158 5.64 25.89 -1.41
C GLY A 158 4.87 26.71 -2.45
N VAL A 159 3.89 27.50 -1.99
CA VAL A 159 2.99 28.30 -2.84
C VAL A 159 3.69 29.39 -3.67
N SER A 160 4.91 29.76 -3.29
CA SER A 160 5.75 30.72 -4.01
C SER A 160 6.85 30.05 -4.86
N CYS A 161 6.88 28.72 -4.94
CA CYS A 161 7.92 27.96 -5.64
C CYS A 161 9.34 28.39 -5.22
N THR A 162 9.62 28.38 -3.92
CA THR A 162 10.97 28.72 -3.39
C THR A 162 11.96 27.62 -3.76
N LYS A 163 13.18 27.99 -4.16
CA LYS A 163 14.20 27.02 -4.60
C LYS A 163 14.64 26.12 -3.44
N CYS A 164 14.76 24.81 -3.69
CA CYS A 164 15.33 23.85 -2.74
C CYS A 164 16.75 24.25 -2.32
N ASN A 165 17.15 23.85 -1.11
CA ASN A 165 18.51 24.06 -0.60
C ASN A 165 19.54 23.35 -1.49
N LYS A 166 20.69 24.00 -1.75
CA LYS A 166 21.77 23.47 -2.61
C LYS A 166 22.45 22.23 -2.05
N SER A 167 22.38 22.01 -0.74
CA SER A 167 22.91 20.81 -0.08
C SER A 167 22.02 19.57 -0.31
N CYS A 168 20.94 19.72 -1.08
CA CYS A 168 19.93 18.68 -1.31
C CYS A 168 19.79 18.39 -2.80
N SER A 169 19.73 17.11 -3.13
CA SER A 169 19.52 16.63 -4.49
C SER A 169 18.06 16.79 -4.92
N SER A 170 17.12 16.65 -3.97
CA SER A 170 15.71 17.00 -4.14
C SER A 170 15.06 17.37 -2.79
N CYS A 171 13.98 18.14 -2.84
CA CYS A 171 13.23 18.54 -1.64
C CYS A 171 11.71 18.37 -1.80
N ASP A 172 11.02 18.25 -0.68
CA ASP A 172 9.58 18.08 -0.58
C ASP A 172 8.87 19.31 -1.15
N ALA A 173 7.95 19.08 -2.09
CA ALA A 173 7.30 20.16 -2.83
C ALA A 173 6.37 21.03 -1.97
N ALA A 174 5.94 20.57 -0.78
CA ALA A 174 5.03 21.33 0.08
C ALA A 174 5.78 22.17 1.11
N ASN A 175 6.84 21.63 1.73
CA ASN A 175 7.51 22.27 2.86
C ASN A 175 9.02 22.50 2.66
N GLY A 176 9.62 22.02 1.56
CA GLY A 176 11.03 22.24 1.24
C GLY A 176 12.01 21.37 2.00
N LYS A 177 11.52 20.41 2.79
CA LYS A 177 12.35 19.45 3.52
C LYS A 177 13.14 18.58 2.55
N CYS A 178 14.43 18.39 2.79
CA CYS A 178 15.25 17.65 1.84
C CYS A 178 14.91 16.16 1.83
N LEU A 179 14.58 15.64 0.64
CA LEU A 179 14.21 14.24 0.43
C LEU A 179 15.46 13.37 0.23
N THR A 180 16.48 13.94 -0.40
CA THR A 180 17.81 13.32 -0.56
C THR A 180 18.89 14.39 -0.43
N CYS A 181 19.98 14.05 0.28
CA CYS A 181 21.15 14.92 0.38
C CYS A 181 22.00 14.84 -0.89
N ALA A 182 22.65 15.96 -1.21
CA ALA A 182 23.74 15.95 -2.16
C ALA A 182 24.91 15.16 -1.58
N ASP A 183 25.77 14.63 -2.45
CA ASP A 183 26.99 13.93 -2.02
C ASP A 183 27.77 14.82 -1.03
N LEU A 184 28.35 14.20 -0.01
CA LEU A 184 29.07 14.84 1.11
C LEU A 184 28.19 15.50 2.19
N TYR A 185 26.86 15.39 2.16
CA TYR A 185 25.98 15.97 3.18
C TYR A 185 25.07 14.95 3.89
N TYR A 186 24.77 15.22 5.15
CA TYR A 186 23.88 14.42 6.00
C TYR A 186 23.12 15.32 6.99
N GLY A 187 22.12 14.77 7.69
CA GLY A 187 21.19 15.50 8.55
C GLY A 187 19.79 15.53 7.96
N GLU A 188 18.83 15.94 8.78
CA GLU A 188 17.39 15.87 8.44
C GLU A 188 17.03 16.77 7.25
N ASN A 189 17.81 17.84 7.05
CA ASN A 189 17.77 18.78 5.94
C ASN A 189 19.14 18.93 5.24
N CYS A 190 20.02 17.94 5.39
CA CYS A 190 21.36 17.94 4.79
C CYS A 190 22.23 19.13 5.24
N GLU A 191 22.07 19.52 6.51
CA GLU A 191 22.73 20.66 7.14
C GLU A 191 24.20 20.39 7.50
N ASN A 192 24.61 19.13 7.62
CA ASN A 192 25.94 18.73 8.03
C ASN A 192 26.75 18.15 6.86
N LYS A 193 28.06 18.36 6.87
CA LYS A 193 28.98 17.73 5.92
C LYS A 193 29.51 16.42 6.48
N CYS A 194 29.58 15.39 5.64
CA CYS A 194 30.21 14.12 5.99
C CYS A 194 31.66 14.34 6.47
N PRO A 195 32.15 13.53 7.43
CA PRO A 195 33.55 13.56 7.85
C PRO A 195 34.51 13.47 6.66
N TYR A 196 35.57 14.28 6.67
CA TYR A 196 36.53 14.34 5.56
C TYR A 196 37.26 13.00 5.33
N ASP A 197 37.42 12.22 6.39
CA ASP A 197 38.12 10.94 6.36
C ASP A 197 37.24 9.75 5.89
N CYS A 198 35.96 10.01 5.53
CA CYS A 198 35.14 9.03 4.82
C CYS A 198 35.68 8.82 3.40
N SER A 199 35.97 7.58 3.03
CA SER A 199 36.36 7.22 1.67
C SER A 199 35.24 7.58 0.68
N ASN A 200 35.58 8.27 -0.42
CA ASN A 200 34.66 8.88 -1.39
C ASN A 200 33.69 9.93 -0.80
N GLY A 201 33.91 10.37 0.44
CA GLY A 201 33.11 11.40 1.12
C GLY A 201 31.66 11.02 1.42
N GLY A 202 31.29 9.75 1.26
CA GLY A 202 29.94 9.24 1.51
C GLY A 202 29.72 8.83 2.97
N CYS A 203 28.65 9.32 3.57
CA CYS A 203 28.23 8.96 4.92
C CYS A 203 26.71 8.69 5.01
N HIS A 204 26.30 8.04 6.08
CA HIS A 204 24.92 7.69 6.36
C HIS A 204 24.08 8.94 6.59
N ARG A 205 22.93 9.03 5.91
CA ARG A 205 22.11 10.25 5.82
C ARG A 205 21.69 10.82 7.19
N GLU A 206 21.33 9.97 8.14
CA GLU A 206 20.78 10.43 9.43
C GLU A 206 21.87 10.55 10.51
N THR A 207 22.85 9.65 10.48
CA THR A 207 23.82 9.51 11.57
C THR A 207 25.16 10.17 11.25
N GLY A 208 25.47 10.39 9.96
CA GLY A 208 26.76 10.88 9.51
C GLY A 208 27.87 9.83 9.52
N ASP A 209 27.53 8.56 9.76
CA ASP A 209 28.51 7.48 9.84
C ASP A 209 29.10 7.20 8.46
N CYS A 210 30.43 7.20 8.35
CA CYS A 210 31.10 6.89 7.10
C CYS A 210 30.80 5.44 6.67
N TYR A 211 30.41 5.24 5.41
CA TYR A 211 30.27 3.87 4.88
C TYR A 211 31.61 3.14 4.85
N HIS A 212 32.67 3.88 4.52
CA HIS A 212 34.05 3.41 4.50
C HIS A 212 34.98 4.53 4.98
N CYS A 213 36.05 4.19 5.68
CA CYS A 213 37.10 5.14 6.06
C CYS A 213 38.29 5.05 5.11
N HIS A 214 39.03 6.15 4.95
CA HIS A 214 40.36 6.10 4.37
C HIS A 214 41.29 5.16 5.18
N PHE A 215 42.32 4.61 4.53
CA PHE A 215 43.28 3.71 5.18
C PHE A 215 43.93 4.37 6.40
N GLY A 216 44.05 3.64 7.51
CA GLY A 216 44.58 4.16 8.78
C GLY A 216 43.53 4.77 9.73
N PHE A 217 42.25 4.73 9.35
CA PHE A 217 41.13 5.19 10.16
C PHE A 217 40.09 4.07 10.37
N TYR A 218 39.36 4.11 11.48
CA TYR A 218 38.36 3.11 11.85
C TYR A 218 37.17 3.72 12.60
N GLY A 219 36.07 2.96 12.67
CA GLY A 219 34.88 3.36 13.41
C GLY A 219 33.95 4.31 12.63
N PRO A 220 32.79 4.65 13.21
CA PRO A 220 31.71 5.35 12.52
C PRO A 220 32.09 6.74 12.02
N THR A 221 33.02 7.41 12.69
CA THR A 221 33.50 8.76 12.35
C THR A 221 34.91 8.77 11.76
N CYS A 222 35.45 7.61 11.38
CA CYS A 222 36.82 7.47 10.88
C CYS A 222 37.87 8.12 11.78
N GLN A 223 37.98 7.64 13.02
CA GLN A 223 39.04 8.04 13.94
C GLN A 223 40.34 7.29 13.62
N GLN A 224 41.49 7.93 13.88
CA GLN A 224 42.80 7.36 13.54
C GLN A 224 43.11 6.11 14.36
N CYS A 225 43.75 5.11 13.74
CA CYS A 225 44.21 3.90 14.43
C CYS A 225 45.07 4.22 15.66
N LEU A 226 44.86 3.47 16.75
CA LEU A 226 45.73 3.52 17.93
C LEU A 226 47.16 3.07 17.58
N ALA A 227 48.15 3.65 18.27
CA ALA A 227 49.56 3.28 18.10
C ALA A 227 49.76 1.76 18.21
N GLY A 228 50.53 1.18 17.28
CA GLY A 228 50.71 -0.27 17.19
C GLY A 228 49.69 -1.01 16.31
N LYS A 229 48.70 -0.32 15.72
CA LYS A 229 47.70 -0.92 14.81
C LYS A 229 47.72 -0.26 13.43
N TYR A 230 47.47 -1.05 12.38
CA TYR A 230 47.48 -0.57 11.00
C TYR A 230 46.48 -1.31 10.09
N GLY A 231 46.26 -0.77 8.89
CA GLY A 231 45.40 -1.37 7.87
C GLY A 231 43.91 -1.02 8.01
N VAL A 232 43.07 -1.61 7.16
CA VAL A 232 41.62 -1.34 7.15
C VAL A 232 40.99 -1.76 8.48
N ASN A 233 40.25 -0.86 9.10
CA ASN A 233 39.65 -1.03 10.43
C ASN A 233 40.65 -1.35 11.56
N CYS A 234 41.94 -1.00 11.39
CA CYS A 234 42.99 -1.19 12.41
C CYS A 234 43.14 -2.63 12.91
N THR A 235 42.88 -3.60 12.04
CA THR A 235 42.93 -5.03 12.37
C THR A 235 44.36 -5.57 12.39
N GLY A 236 45.28 -4.95 11.67
CA GLY A 236 46.72 -5.28 11.66
C GLY A 236 47.42 -4.80 12.93
N THR A 237 48.43 -5.54 13.39
CA THR A 237 49.25 -5.17 14.54
C THR A 237 50.70 -4.98 14.07
N CYS A 238 51.32 -3.85 14.40
CA CYS A 238 52.70 -3.56 14.02
C CYS A 238 53.64 -4.68 14.48
N SER A 239 54.67 -4.97 13.67
CA SER A 239 55.72 -5.91 14.07
C SER A 239 56.47 -5.41 15.31
N ASP A 240 56.87 -6.34 16.19
CA ASP A 240 57.63 -6.05 17.42
C ASP A 240 58.94 -5.30 17.14
N LEU A 241 59.51 -5.49 15.95
CA LEU A 241 60.72 -4.79 15.45
C LEU A 241 60.53 -3.27 15.34
N CYS A 242 59.29 -2.80 15.35
CA CYS A 242 58.92 -1.41 15.10
C CYS A 242 58.51 -0.69 16.38
N GLN A 243 58.55 -1.38 17.53
CA GLN A 243 58.24 -0.84 18.86
C GLN A 243 56.91 -0.07 18.91
N GLY A 244 55.91 -0.51 18.13
CA GLY A 244 54.59 0.15 18.05
C GLY A 244 54.52 1.38 17.12
N HIS A 245 55.62 1.77 16.48
CA HIS A 245 55.71 2.91 15.56
C HIS A 245 55.79 2.45 14.09
N CYS A 246 54.72 1.81 13.60
CA CYS A 246 54.58 1.50 12.18
C CYS A 246 53.59 2.45 11.49
N ASP A 247 53.75 2.63 10.18
CA ASP A 247 52.85 3.41 9.34
C ASP A 247 51.42 2.86 9.44
N ALA A 248 50.45 3.71 9.77
CA ALA A 248 49.08 3.29 10.07
C ALA A 248 48.33 2.74 8.84
N GLN A 249 48.81 3.03 7.62
CA GLN A 249 48.18 2.56 6.38
C GLN A 249 48.75 1.22 5.92
N THR A 250 50.08 1.11 5.94
CA THR A 250 50.83 0.00 5.33
C THR A 250 51.44 -0.97 6.34
N GLY A 251 51.57 -0.56 7.60
CA GLY A 251 52.29 -1.30 8.63
C GLY A 251 53.81 -1.26 8.47
N ALA A 252 54.32 -0.46 7.52
CA ALA A 252 55.74 -0.35 7.25
C ALA A 252 56.45 0.41 8.37
N CYS A 253 57.65 -0.04 8.70
CA CYS A 253 58.41 0.55 9.80
C CYS A 253 59.41 1.56 9.23
N PRO A 254 59.46 2.80 9.74
CA PRO A 254 60.36 3.79 9.20
C PRO A 254 61.82 3.39 9.52
N GLY A 255 62.49 2.78 8.54
CA GLY A 255 63.95 2.62 8.50
C GLY A 255 64.54 1.49 9.35
N HIS A 256 64.63 0.30 8.77
CA HIS A 256 65.80 -0.56 8.99
C HIS A 256 66.41 -0.92 7.63
N GLN A 257 67.36 -0.10 7.18
CA GLN A 257 68.37 -0.58 6.23
C GLN A 257 69.34 -1.47 7.01
N ILE A 258 69.51 -2.70 6.53
CA ILE A 258 70.54 -3.62 6.98
C ILE A 258 71.88 -3.09 6.45
N ASN A 259 72.85 -2.82 7.33
CA ASN A 259 74.27 -2.98 7.03
C ASN A 259 75.14 -2.99 8.31
N SER A 260 75.69 -4.18 8.58
CA SER A 260 77.10 -4.46 8.89
C SER A 260 77.86 -3.62 9.95
N THR A 261 78.30 -4.36 10.98
CA THR A 261 79.57 -4.23 11.74
C THR A 261 79.81 -3.00 12.64
N GLY A 262 80.02 -3.25 13.94
CA GLY A 262 81.04 -2.54 14.72
C GLY A 262 80.61 -1.71 15.95
N ARG A 263 80.88 -2.28 17.14
CA ARG A 263 81.42 -1.65 18.38
C ARG A 263 80.67 -0.54 19.15
N PHE A 264 80.54 -0.84 20.46
CA PHE A 264 80.73 0.02 21.65
C PHE A 264 79.86 1.28 21.83
N PHE A 265 79.06 1.34 22.91
CA PHE A 265 79.49 1.94 24.18
C PHE A 265 78.53 1.62 25.33
N ARG A 266 79.11 1.58 26.52
CA ARG A 266 78.59 1.22 27.84
C ARG A 266 78.15 2.50 28.58
N GLN A 267 77.30 2.32 29.61
CA GLN A 267 77.05 3.14 30.83
C GLN A 267 75.53 3.40 30.98
N GLY A 268 74.87 3.25 32.13
CA GLY A 268 75.26 3.04 33.53
C GLY A 268 74.16 3.62 34.44
N PHE A 269 74.15 3.21 35.73
CA PHE A 269 73.41 3.76 36.89
C PHE A 269 71.97 3.26 37.14
N LEU A 270 71.75 2.35 38.12
CA LEU A 270 71.58 2.52 39.59
C LEU A 270 70.11 2.90 39.94
N SER A 271 69.42 2.38 40.95
CA SER A 271 69.75 1.54 42.11
C SER A 271 68.46 0.93 42.70
N GLY A 272 68.57 -0.22 43.36
CA GLY A 272 67.46 -0.88 44.04
C GLY A 272 67.13 -0.23 45.37
N GLU A 273 65.93 0.35 45.46
CA GLU A 273 65.18 0.51 46.71
C GLU A 273 63.66 0.70 46.50
N SER A 274 63.16 0.61 45.26
CA SER A 274 61.74 0.83 44.95
C SER A 274 60.89 -0.45 44.92
N ILE A 275 61.48 -1.65 45.06
CA ILE A 275 60.78 -2.90 44.71
C ILE A 275 59.82 -3.38 45.82
N LEU A 276 60.02 -2.99 47.08
CA LEU A 276 59.20 -3.47 48.20
C LEU A 276 57.89 -2.69 48.41
N MET A 277 57.83 -1.40 48.05
CA MET A 277 56.62 -0.59 48.24
C MET A 277 55.55 -0.83 47.16
N PHE A 278 55.97 -1.18 45.93
CA PHE A 278 55.04 -1.47 44.84
C PHE A 278 54.37 -2.85 44.95
N GLY A 279 55.01 -3.83 45.61
CA GLY A 279 54.45 -5.18 45.80
C GLY A 279 53.24 -5.22 46.73
N ALA A 280 53.28 -4.47 47.84
CA ALA A 280 52.19 -4.44 48.81
C ALA A 280 50.95 -3.68 48.31
N ALA A 281 51.15 -2.62 47.54
CA ALA A 281 50.06 -1.84 46.93
C ALA A 281 49.30 -2.65 45.87
N MET A 282 50.00 -3.44 45.05
CA MET A 282 49.40 -4.27 44.01
C MET A 282 48.63 -5.48 44.59
N LEU A 283 49.05 -6.03 45.74
CA LEU A 283 48.30 -7.07 46.45
C LEU A 283 47.00 -6.53 47.09
N ALA A 284 47.03 -5.31 47.64
CA ALA A 284 45.82 -4.68 48.20
C ALA A 284 44.79 -4.33 47.10
N LEU A 285 45.25 -3.83 45.94
CA LEU A 285 44.41 -3.51 44.79
C LEU A 285 43.77 -4.73 44.13
N THR A 286 44.47 -5.87 44.11
CA THR A 286 43.92 -7.13 43.59
C THR A 286 42.90 -7.76 44.55
N LEU A 287 43.10 -7.65 45.87
CA LEU A 287 42.10 -8.09 46.86
C LEU A 287 40.81 -7.25 46.83
N VAL A 288 40.90 -5.94 46.66
CA VAL A 288 39.73 -5.05 46.57
C VAL A 288 38.92 -5.32 45.30
N THR A 289 39.58 -5.56 44.16
CA THR A 289 38.89 -5.86 42.89
C THR A 289 38.20 -7.23 42.92
N VAL A 290 38.76 -8.22 43.61
CA VAL A 290 38.11 -9.53 43.81
C VAL A 290 36.90 -9.42 44.74
N ILE A 291 36.97 -8.65 45.84
CA ILE A 291 35.84 -8.45 46.77
C ILE A 291 34.69 -7.67 46.11
N VAL A 292 35.02 -6.64 45.30
CA VAL A 292 34.03 -5.88 44.51
C VAL A 292 33.43 -6.73 43.39
N GLY A 293 34.23 -7.59 42.76
CA GLY A 293 33.79 -8.58 41.76
C GLY A 293 32.81 -9.60 42.34
N ILE A 294 33.11 -10.18 43.50
CA ILE A 294 32.23 -11.15 44.18
C ILE A 294 30.91 -10.50 44.58
N ARG A 295 30.93 -9.26 45.10
CA ARG A 295 29.69 -8.52 45.45
C ARG A 295 28.84 -8.16 44.23
N THR A 296 29.46 -7.78 43.11
CA THR A 296 28.73 -7.46 41.86
C THR A 296 28.18 -8.70 41.15
N GLN A 297 28.85 -9.86 41.25
CA GLN A 297 28.33 -11.13 40.72
C GLN A 297 27.19 -11.72 41.57
N CYS A 298 27.22 -11.56 42.89
CA CYS A 298 26.09 -11.91 43.76
C CYS A 298 24.88 -10.98 43.54
N PHE A 299 25.09 -9.68 43.29
CA PHE A 299 24.01 -8.73 43.01
C PHE A 299 23.35 -8.98 41.63
N LYS A 300 24.12 -9.35 40.61
CA LYS A 300 23.58 -9.75 39.29
C LYS A 300 22.74 -11.03 39.33
N ARG A 301 23.00 -11.96 40.26
CA ARG A 301 22.20 -13.20 40.41
C ARG A 301 20.86 -13.00 41.15
N ILE A 302 20.68 -11.89 41.88
CA ILE A 302 19.43 -11.60 42.61
C ILE A 302 18.44 -10.79 41.75
N LEU A 303 18.90 -10.07 40.72
CA LEU A 303 18.04 -9.28 39.82
C LEU A 303 17.48 -10.03 38.59
N GLN A 304 17.82 -11.32 38.39
CA GLN A 304 17.34 -12.14 37.26
C GLN A 304 16.40 -13.28 37.68
N LYS A 305 15.31 -12.95 38.39
CA LYS A 305 14.15 -13.84 38.52
C LYS A 305 12.85 -13.10 38.26
N ARG A 306 12.46 -12.96 36.99
CA ARG A 306 11.09 -13.22 36.50
C ARG A 306 11.13 -13.70 35.03
N PRO A 307 10.27 -14.66 34.63
CA PRO A 307 10.42 -15.39 33.38
C PRO A 307 9.64 -14.73 32.23
N LYS A 308 10.23 -14.68 31.03
CA LYS A 308 9.48 -14.69 29.76
C LYS A 308 10.20 -15.59 28.76
N ARG A 309 9.49 -16.66 28.40
CA ARG A 309 9.68 -17.50 27.22
C ARG A 309 9.66 -16.64 25.96
N CYS A 310 10.55 -16.94 25.02
CA CYS A 310 10.24 -17.15 23.61
C CYS A 310 11.43 -17.90 22.99
N ILE A 311 11.17 -19.12 22.54
CA ILE A 311 12.14 -19.98 21.84
C ILE A 311 12.23 -19.46 20.42
N SER A 312 13.40 -18.99 20.01
CA SER A 312 13.72 -18.71 18.63
C SER A 312 13.91 -20.02 17.87
N TYR A 313 13.00 -20.34 16.95
CA TYR A 313 13.29 -21.29 15.88
C TYR A 313 13.81 -20.50 14.69
N GLN A 314 15.06 -20.77 14.30
CA GLN A 314 15.55 -20.45 12.95
C GLN A 314 14.88 -21.45 12.00
N GLU A 315 14.05 -20.97 11.08
CA GLU A 315 13.71 -21.71 9.87
C GLU A 315 14.62 -21.18 8.75
N GLU A 316 15.39 -22.09 8.17
CA GLU A 316 16.17 -21.88 6.95
C GLU A 316 15.23 -21.44 5.82
N ILE A 317 15.53 -20.28 5.24
CA ILE A 317 14.90 -19.78 4.03
C ILE A 317 15.38 -20.67 2.88
N VAL A 318 14.63 -21.73 2.59
CA VAL A 318 14.73 -22.40 1.30
C VAL A 318 14.09 -21.46 0.27
N MET A 319 14.92 -20.87 -0.59
CA MET A 319 14.49 -20.05 -1.72
C MET A 319 13.55 -20.86 -2.64
N ASP A 320 12.26 -20.51 -2.70
CA ASP A 320 11.31 -20.99 -3.73
C ASP A 320 11.50 -20.13 -4.99
N PRO A 321 11.88 -20.71 -6.15
CA PRO A 321 12.21 -19.97 -7.36
C PRO A 321 10.95 -19.55 -8.12
N ARG A 322 10.25 -18.52 -7.65
CA ARG A 322 9.18 -17.84 -8.41
C ARG A 322 9.19 -16.32 -8.22
N ASN A 323 10.30 -15.70 -8.63
CA ASN A 323 10.30 -14.33 -9.15
C ASN A 323 9.57 -14.30 -10.50
N MET A 324 8.24 -14.30 -10.45
CA MET A 324 7.39 -14.10 -11.63
C MET A 324 6.21 -13.18 -11.28
N TYR A 325 6.49 -12.10 -10.53
CA TYR A 325 5.46 -11.13 -10.12
C TYR A 325 5.97 -9.68 -10.05
N ASP A 326 7.18 -9.37 -10.54
CA ASP A 326 7.70 -7.99 -10.60
C ASP A 326 7.11 -7.13 -11.75
N THR A 327 6.16 -7.67 -12.51
CA THR A 327 5.46 -6.98 -13.62
C THR A 327 3.93 -7.14 -13.55
N ILE A 328 3.33 -6.98 -12.36
CA ILE A 328 1.89 -7.29 -12.16
C ILE A 328 0.93 -6.33 -12.90
N TYR A 329 1.30 -5.06 -13.07
CA TYR A 329 0.41 -4.07 -13.67
C TYR A 329 0.92 -3.69 -15.07
N ASP A 330 0.63 -4.54 -16.06
CA ASP A 330 0.53 -4.04 -17.42
C ASP A 330 -0.63 -3.05 -17.44
N ILE A 331 -0.33 -1.75 -17.30
CA ILE A 331 -1.27 -0.66 -17.55
C ILE A 331 -1.46 -0.61 -19.06
N VAL A 332 -2.18 -1.60 -19.60
CA VAL A 332 -2.62 -1.58 -20.99
C VAL A 332 -3.69 -0.49 -21.06
N PRO A 333 -3.57 0.50 -21.97
CA PRO A 333 -4.62 1.47 -22.20
C PRO A 333 -5.93 0.72 -22.41
N TYR A 334 -6.91 0.99 -21.56
CA TYR A 334 -8.22 0.37 -21.66
C TYR A 334 -8.85 0.74 -23.01
N VAL A 335 -8.90 -0.24 -23.93
CA VAL A 335 -9.68 -0.15 -25.15
C VAL A 335 -10.97 -0.91 -24.89
N ASN A 336 -12.10 -0.19 -24.79
CA ASN A 336 -13.41 -0.82 -24.63
C ASN A 336 -13.87 -1.43 -25.96
N ASN A 337 -13.26 -2.55 -26.37
CA ASN A 337 -13.67 -3.28 -27.57
C ASN A 337 -14.88 -4.22 -27.32
N PHE A 338 -15.41 -4.26 -26.09
CA PHE A 338 -16.38 -5.27 -25.65
C PHE A 338 -17.80 -4.71 -25.47
N GLU A 339 -18.21 -3.74 -26.28
CA GLU A 339 -19.52 -3.06 -26.14
C GLU A 339 -20.73 -3.93 -26.48
N SER A 340 -20.56 -5.03 -27.22
CA SER A 340 -21.68 -5.94 -27.52
C SER A 340 -21.92 -6.91 -26.36
N SER A 341 -22.99 -6.70 -25.59
CA SER A 341 -23.56 -7.76 -24.74
C SER A 341 -24.26 -8.79 -25.62
N ASP A 342 -24.05 -10.08 -25.35
CA ASP A 342 -24.72 -11.16 -26.06
C ASP A 342 -26.03 -11.50 -25.35
N SER A 343 -27.10 -11.80 -26.08
CA SER A 343 -28.23 -12.50 -25.46
C SER A 343 -27.78 -13.88 -24.96
N VAL A 344 -28.47 -14.44 -23.96
CA VAL A 344 -28.14 -15.78 -23.44
C VAL A 344 -28.12 -16.83 -24.56
N ALA A 345 -29.08 -16.77 -25.49
CA ALA A 345 -29.13 -17.69 -26.63
C ALA A 345 -27.91 -17.54 -27.57
N GLU A 346 -27.53 -16.30 -27.91
CA GLU A 346 -26.34 -16.04 -28.74
C GLU A 346 -25.07 -16.51 -28.05
N TYR A 347 -24.94 -16.27 -26.75
CA TYR A 347 -23.82 -16.76 -25.96
C TYR A 347 -23.70 -18.29 -26.01
N LEU A 348 -24.82 -19.01 -25.83
CA LEU A 348 -24.87 -20.47 -25.85
C LEU A 348 -24.51 -21.05 -27.22
N GLU A 349 -24.81 -20.36 -28.32
CA GLU A 349 -24.35 -20.78 -29.66
C GLU A 349 -22.88 -20.46 -29.88
N LYS A 350 -22.42 -19.26 -29.50
CA LYS A 350 -21.02 -18.85 -29.66
C LYS A 350 -20.06 -19.72 -28.85
N ILE A 351 -20.43 -20.11 -27.63
CA ILE A 351 -19.53 -20.88 -26.75
C ILE A 351 -19.23 -22.28 -27.29
N LYS A 352 -20.13 -22.88 -28.10
CA LYS A 352 -19.92 -24.20 -28.74
C LYS A 352 -18.73 -24.21 -29.71
N THR A 353 -18.44 -23.06 -30.34
CA THR A 353 -17.38 -22.92 -31.34
C THR A 353 -16.17 -22.11 -30.84
N LYS A 354 -16.26 -21.53 -29.63
CA LYS A 354 -15.21 -20.69 -29.05
C LYS A 354 -13.97 -21.51 -28.66
N THR A 355 -12.84 -21.21 -29.30
CA THR A 355 -11.58 -21.94 -29.05
C THR A 355 -10.82 -21.36 -27.86
N VAL A 356 -9.85 -22.13 -27.35
CA VAL A 356 -8.95 -21.67 -26.27
C VAL A 356 -8.16 -20.43 -26.69
N GLN A 357 -7.72 -20.37 -27.96
CA GLN A 357 -6.98 -19.23 -28.51
C GLN A 357 -7.84 -17.96 -28.55
N MET A 358 -9.13 -18.07 -28.90
CA MET A 358 -10.07 -16.94 -28.87
C MET A 358 -10.27 -16.43 -27.43
N MET A 359 -10.45 -17.34 -26.47
CA MET A 359 -10.57 -16.97 -25.05
C MET A 359 -9.28 -16.34 -24.51
N GLU A 360 -8.11 -16.81 -24.96
CA GLU A 360 -6.82 -16.23 -24.60
C GLU A 360 -6.65 -14.81 -25.13
N TYR A 361 -7.01 -14.58 -26.40
CA TYR A 361 -6.99 -13.25 -27.00
C TYR A 361 -7.93 -12.28 -26.26
N GLU A 362 -9.15 -12.72 -25.98
CA GLU A 362 -10.14 -11.95 -25.24
C GLU A 362 -9.64 -11.61 -23.82
N PHE A 363 -9.15 -12.61 -23.08
CA PHE A 363 -8.66 -12.41 -21.70
C PHE A 363 -7.44 -11.49 -21.63
N LYS A 364 -6.51 -11.59 -22.59
CA LYS A 364 -5.36 -10.67 -22.72
C LYS A 364 -5.80 -9.23 -23.01
N GLY A 365 -6.93 -9.05 -23.67
CA GLY A 365 -7.51 -7.72 -23.93
C GLY A 365 -8.18 -7.08 -22.70
N ILE A 366 -8.40 -7.82 -21.62
CA ILE A 366 -9.00 -7.29 -20.39
C ILE A 366 -7.90 -6.75 -19.48
N SER A 367 -7.92 -5.45 -19.19
CA SER A 367 -6.96 -4.81 -18.28
C SER A 367 -6.90 -5.51 -16.93
N SER A 368 -5.70 -5.71 -16.37
CA SER A 368 -5.46 -6.43 -15.12
C SER A 368 -5.80 -5.60 -13.88
N ALA A 369 -5.75 -4.28 -13.98
CA ALA A 369 -6.06 -3.33 -12.92
C ALA A 369 -6.47 -1.96 -13.50
N PHE A 370 -6.92 -1.08 -12.62
CA PHE A 370 -7.19 0.33 -12.92
C PHE A 370 -6.27 1.21 -12.08
N THR A 371 -5.98 2.42 -12.57
CA THR A 371 -5.09 3.40 -11.92
C THR A 371 -5.74 3.98 -10.66
N ASN A 372 -5.87 3.16 -9.62
CA ASN A 372 -6.31 3.52 -8.29
C ASN A 372 -5.17 3.27 -7.30
N THR A 373 -5.17 4.00 -6.19
CA THR A 373 -4.11 3.89 -5.18
C THR A 373 -4.32 2.67 -4.28
N PHE A 374 -3.20 2.12 -3.81
CA PHE A 374 -3.11 1.09 -2.76
C PHE A 374 -2.17 1.55 -1.63
N SER A 375 -2.14 2.87 -1.40
CA SER A 375 -1.21 3.55 -0.49
C SER A 375 -1.31 3.02 0.94
N CYS A 376 -2.52 2.69 1.40
CA CYS A 376 -2.73 2.12 2.73
C CYS A 376 -2.10 0.73 2.86
N ALA A 377 -2.22 -0.11 1.83
CA ALA A 377 -1.72 -1.49 1.84
C ALA A 377 -0.20 -1.58 1.93
N VAL A 378 0.52 -0.56 1.45
CA VAL A 378 2.00 -0.54 1.38
C VAL A 378 2.66 0.21 2.54
N LEU A 379 1.88 0.75 3.49
CA LEU A 379 2.40 1.33 4.72
C LEU A 379 3.23 0.28 5.50
N PRO A 380 4.35 0.67 6.16
CA PRO A 380 5.24 -0.27 6.84
C PRO A 380 4.51 -1.25 7.78
N ASP A 381 3.55 -0.77 8.57
CA ASP A 381 2.77 -1.58 9.51
C ASP A 381 1.76 -2.52 8.84
N ASN A 382 1.39 -2.24 7.59
CA ASN A 382 0.38 -2.98 6.83
C ASN A 382 0.99 -4.04 5.91
N ARG A 383 2.25 -3.89 5.50
CA ARG A 383 2.92 -4.86 4.60
C ARG A 383 2.85 -6.28 5.13
N ARG A 384 3.10 -6.48 6.43
CA ARG A 384 3.05 -7.80 7.08
C ARG A 384 1.65 -8.43 7.14
N LYS A 385 0.61 -7.64 6.85
CA LYS A 385 -0.80 -8.07 6.81
C LYS A 385 -1.21 -8.54 5.42
N ASN A 386 -0.35 -8.41 4.41
CA ASN A 386 -0.57 -8.91 3.06
C ASN A 386 0.09 -10.28 2.89
N ARG A 387 -0.67 -11.26 2.41
CA ARG A 387 -0.14 -12.61 2.16
C ARG A 387 0.79 -12.64 0.95
N TYR A 388 0.50 -11.81 -0.05
CA TYR A 388 1.24 -11.72 -1.30
C TYR A 388 1.55 -10.27 -1.63
N GLU A 389 2.79 -10.02 -2.03
CA GLU A 389 3.20 -8.73 -2.59
C GLU A 389 2.48 -8.47 -3.92
N GLY A 390 2.08 -7.22 -4.17
CA GLY A 390 1.38 -6.79 -5.38
C GLY A 390 -0.10 -7.20 -5.48
N ILE A 391 -0.66 -7.90 -4.49
CA ILE A 391 -2.09 -8.21 -4.43
C ILE A 391 -2.74 -7.42 -3.30
N TYR A 392 -3.06 -6.16 -3.60
CA TYR A 392 -3.56 -5.19 -2.64
C TYR A 392 -4.99 -4.75 -2.95
N PRO A 393 -5.82 -4.44 -1.93
CA PRO A 393 -7.09 -3.75 -2.15
C PRO A 393 -6.83 -2.30 -2.60
N TYR A 394 -7.72 -1.73 -3.39
CA TYR A 394 -7.70 -0.29 -3.63
C TYR A 394 -8.13 0.49 -2.38
N ASP A 395 -7.58 1.68 -2.19
CA ASP A 395 -7.84 2.50 -1.02
C ASP A 395 -9.31 2.93 -0.89
N PHE A 396 -10.00 3.21 -2.02
CA PHE A 396 -11.35 3.78 -2.01
C PHE A 396 -12.44 2.81 -1.55
N ASN A 397 -12.24 1.50 -1.70
CA ASN A 397 -13.21 0.47 -1.34
C ASN A 397 -12.65 -0.66 -0.48
N ARG A 398 -11.44 -0.51 0.07
CA ARG A 398 -10.94 -1.43 1.09
C ARG A 398 -11.90 -1.50 2.27
N VAL A 399 -11.93 -2.63 2.96
CA VAL A 399 -12.57 -2.69 4.27
C VAL A 399 -11.70 -1.90 5.26
N VAL A 400 -12.35 -0.96 5.95
CA VAL A 400 -11.77 -0.16 7.04
C VAL A 400 -12.30 -0.72 8.34
N LEU A 401 -11.40 -1.15 9.23
CA LEU A 401 -11.78 -1.71 10.53
C LEU A 401 -11.78 -0.63 11.60
N ASP A 402 -12.85 -0.56 12.40
CA ASP A 402 -12.86 0.24 13.62
C ASP A 402 -12.07 -0.46 14.73
N MET A 403 -10.85 0.03 14.93
CA MET A 403 -9.88 -0.44 15.93
C MET A 403 -9.66 0.61 17.03
N THR A 404 -10.63 1.48 17.29
CA THR A 404 -10.53 2.56 18.30
C THR A 404 -10.12 2.07 19.70
N GLU A 405 -10.57 0.88 20.10
CA GLU A 405 -10.19 0.23 21.37
C GLU A 405 -8.76 -0.36 21.38
N PHE A 406 -8.11 -0.44 20.21
CA PHE A 406 -6.77 -0.99 20.02
C PHE A 406 -5.90 0.00 19.22
N PRO A 407 -5.49 1.14 19.81
CA PRO A 407 -4.77 2.20 19.10
C PRO A 407 -3.39 1.79 18.55
N SER A 408 -2.84 0.67 19.02
CA SER A 408 -1.62 0.06 18.47
C SER A 408 -1.84 -0.74 17.19
N CYS A 409 -3.09 -0.96 16.79
CA CYS A 409 -3.48 -1.69 15.58
C CYS A 409 -3.92 -0.70 14.49
N THR A 410 -3.47 -0.93 13.26
CA THR A 410 -4.00 -0.18 12.10
C THR A 410 -5.41 -0.66 11.73
N ASP A 411 -6.16 0.20 11.05
CA ASP A 411 -7.50 -0.06 10.51
C ASP A 411 -7.51 -0.98 9.27
N TYR A 412 -6.34 -1.49 8.88
CA TYR A 412 -6.13 -2.16 7.61
C TYR A 412 -6.30 -3.67 7.69
N VAL A 413 -7.07 -4.18 6.72
CA VAL A 413 -7.15 -5.60 6.34
C VAL A 413 -7.14 -5.70 4.82
N ASN A 414 -6.51 -6.73 4.27
CA ASN A 414 -6.48 -6.97 2.83
C ASN A 414 -7.82 -7.55 2.34
N ALA A 415 -8.83 -6.68 2.25
CA ALA A 415 -10.17 -7.00 1.79
C ALA A 415 -10.78 -5.81 1.04
N SER A 416 -11.61 -6.09 0.02
CA SER A 416 -12.33 -5.08 -0.77
C SER A 416 -13.83 -5.33 -0.72
N ARG A 417 -14.63 -4.26 -0.64
CA ARG A 417 -16.08 -4.32 -0.85
C ARG A 417 -16.36 -4.40 -2.34
N ILE A 418 -17.11 -5.41 -2.76
CA ILE A 418 -17.42 -5.67 -4.16
C ILE A 418 -18.93 -5.62 -4.38
N HIS A 419 -19.36 -4.87 -5.39
CA HIS A 419 -20.72 -4.80 -5.88
C HIS A 419 -21.07 -6.08 -6.68
N GLY A 420 -22.28 -6.59 -6.48
CA GLY A 420 -22.90 -7.55 -7.40
C GLY A 420 -23.53 -6.85 -8.59
N PHE A 421 -24.26 -7.59 -9.42
CA PHE A 421 -24.95 -6.99 -10.57
C PHE A 421 -26.11 -6.10 -10.12
N VAL A 422 -26.99 -6.64 -9.28
CA VAL A 422 -28.17 -5.91 -8.75
C VAL A 422 -27.82 -5.15 -7.48
N ARG A 423 -26.99 -5.75 -6.61
CA ARG A 423 -26.83 -5.31 -5.23
C ARG A 423 -25.48 -4.68 -4.96
N ASP A 424 -25.53 -3.46 -4.45
CA ASP A 424 -24.34 -2.76 -4.02
C ASP A 424 -23.68 -3.42 -2.80
N LYS A 425 -22.33 -3.48 -2.85
CA LYS A 425 -21.49 -4.00 -1.75
C LYS A 425 -21.92 -5.39 -1.26
N LEU A 426 -22.39 -6.23 -2.17
CA LEU A 426 -22.86 -7.59 -1.89
C LEU A 426 -21.76 -8.51 -1.36
N TYR A 427 -20.49 -8.31 -1.74
CA TYR A 427 -19.40 -9.20 -1.34
C TYR A 427 -18.27 -8.47 -0.61
N ILE A 428 -17.53 -9.22 0.19
CA ILE A 428 -16.23 -8.86 0.73
C ILE A 428 -15.21 -9.86 0.15
N ALA A 429 -14.42 -9.41 -0.83
CA ALA A 429 -13.35 -10.22 -1.40
C ALA A 429 -12.07 -10.03 -0.57
N THR A 430 -11.58 -11.10 0.07
CA THR A 430 -10.44 -11.05 0.99
C THR A 430 -9.44 -12.17 0.75
N GLN A 431 -8.19 -11.96 1.17
CA GLN A 431 -7.18 -13.02 1.22
C GLN A 431 -7.49 -14.03 2.34
N ASP A 432 -6.89 -15.22 2.26
CA ASP A 432 -6.91 -16.21 3.35
C ASP A 432 -6.06 -15.70 4.54
N PRO A 433 -6.57 -15.69 5.77
CA PRO A 433 -5.76 -15.35 6.96
C PRO A 433 -4.60 -16.32 7.13
N PHE A 434 -3.40 -15.84 7.50
CA PHE A 434 -2.18 -16.66 7.50
C PHE A 434 -1.34 -16.57 8.77
N ASN A 435 -1.69 -15.66 9.67
CA ASN A 435 -1.05 -15.48 10.95
C ASN A 435 -2.08 -15.00 11.99
N HIS A 436 -1.70 -15.01 13.27
CA HIS A 436 -2.59 -14.62 14.36
C HIS A 436 -3.21 -13.22 14.17
N GLU A 437 -2.43 -12.24 13.72
CA GLU A 437 -2.89 -10.87 13.49
C GLU A 437 -3.98 -10.84 12.39
N THR A 438 -3.71 -11.45 11.24
CA THR A 438 -4.67 -11.51 10.12
C THR A 438 -5.91 -12.36 10.41
N THR A 439 -5.80 -13.40 11.26
CA THR A 439 -6.96 -14.18 11.74
C THR A 439 -7.88 -13.31 12.60
N LEU A 440 -7.32 -12.50 13.49
CA LEU A 440 -8.10 -11.53 14.27
C LEU A 440 -8.81 -10.52 13.37
N LEU A 441 -8.07 -9.90 12.44
CA LEU A 441 -8.62 -8.90 11.52
C LEU A 441 -9.70 -9.49 10.61
N PHE A 442 -9.60 -10.77 10.24
CA PHE A 442 -10.61 -11.47 9.47
C PHE A 442 -11.93 -11.62 10.24
N TRP A 443 -11.88 -12.07 11.50
CA TRP A 443 -13.11 -12.17 12.31
C TRP A 443 -13.69 -10.81 12.66
N GLU A 444 -12.85 -9.79 12.87
CA GLU A 444 -13.34 -8.41 13.02
C GLU A 444 -14.01 -7.93 11.73
N THR A 445 -13.49 -8.30 10.55
CA THR A 445 -14.14 -8.02 9.26
C THR A 445 -15.51 -8.68 9.16
N VAL A 446 -15.62 -9.98 9.48
CA VAL A 446 -16.89 -10.72 9.47
C VAL A 446 -17.91 -10.05 10.41
N TRP A 447 -17.47 -9.70 11.62
CA TRP A 447 -18.32 -9.03 12.60
C TRP A 447 -18.77 -7.63 12.13
N GLN A 448 -17.83 -6.74 11.79
CA GLN A 448 -18.12 -5.35 11.46
C GLN A 448 -18.92 -5.20 10.17
N THR A 449 -18.75 -6.11 9.21
CA THR A 449 -19.55 -6.13 7.99
C THR A 449 -20.94 -6.74 8.18
N GLY A 450 -21.22 -7.33 9.35
CA GLY A 450 -22.46 -8.03 9.63
C GLY A 450 -22.65 -9.29 8.79
N SER A 451 -21.56 -9.87 8.28
CA SER A 451 -21.65 -10.99 7.35
C SER A 451 -22.14 -12.25 8.06
N SER A 452 -23.22 -12.83 7.56
CA SER A 452 -23.73 -14.14 8.02
C SER A 452 -23.20 -15.31 7.19
N LYS A 453 -22.39 -15.06 6.15
CA LYS A 453 -21.98 -16.09 5.18
C LYS A 453 -20.53 -15.95 4.74
N ILE A 454 -19.77 -17.03 4.85
CA ILE A 454 -18.37 -17.15 4.40
C ILE A 454 -18.25 -18.25 3.36
N LEU A 455 -17.66 -17.92 2.20
CA LEU A 455 -17.36 -18.86 1.12
C LEU A 455 -15.85 -18.99 0.96
N MET A 456 -15.35 -20.21 1.20
CA MET A 456 -13.92 -20.55 1.21
C MET A 456 -13.57 -21.46 0.03
N PHE A 457 -12.63 -21.00 -0.79
CA PHE A 457 -12.13 -21.73 -1.97
C PHE A 457 -10.68 -22.22 -1.84
N THR A 458 -10.18 -22.34 -0.60
CA THR A 458 -8.87 -22.92 -0.29
C THR A 458 -9.01 -24.24 0.46
N THR A 459 -8.10 -25.17 0.16
CA THR A 459 -7.95 -26.40 0.95
C THR A 459 -7.00 -26.12 2.11
N THR A 460 -7.39 -26.48 3.33
CA THR A 460 -6.50 -26.50 4.49
C THR A 460 -5.43 -27.59 4.26
N LYS A 461 -4.15 -27.23 4.14
CA LYS A 461 -3.07 -28.22 4.14
C LYS A 461 -3.09 -28.99 5.48
N GLN A 462 -2.62 -30.24 5.47
CA GLN A 462 -2.59 -31.14 6.65
C GLN A 462 -1.82 -30.60 7.87
N SER A 463 -1.09 -29.48 7.75
CA SER A 463 -0.52 -28.80 8.91
C SER A 463 -1.63 -28.00 9.63
N LYS A 464 -1.93 -28.39 10.87
CA LYS A 464 -2.94 -27.81 11.77
C LYS A 464 -2.84 -26.27 12.01
N ARG A 465 -1.84 -25.58 11.45
CA ARG A 465 -1.54 -24.15 11.68
C ARG A 465 -2.24 -23.18 10.71
N ASN A 466 -3.11 -23.66 9.82
CA ASN A 466 -3.78 -22.84 8.79
C ASN A 466 -5.30 -22.72 8.93
N GLU A 467 -5.92 -23.26 9.98
CA GLU A 467 -7.35 -23.05 10.24
C GLU A 467 -7.50 -21.73 11.02
N TYR A 468 -8.24 -20.75 10.48
CA TYR A 468 -8.49 -19.48 11.16
C TYR A 468 -9.68 -19.56 12.14
N TRP A 469 -10.28 -20.73 12.31
CA TRP A 469 -11.43 -20.98 13.17
C TRP A 469 -11.09 -22.01 14.26
N PRO A 470 -11.70 -21.91 15.44
CA PRO A 470 -11.55 -22.91 16.49
C PRO A 470 -12.37 -24.16 16.21
N LYS A 471 -11.94 -25.30 16.78
CA LYS A 471 -12.69 -26.56 16.69
C LYS A 471 -13.89 -26.62 17.62
N THR A 472 -13.80 -25.93 18.75
CA THR A 472 -14.86 -25.82 19.76
C THR A 472 -15.17 -24.34 19.98
N GLU A 473 -14.32 -23.65 20.75
CA GLU A 473 -14.48 -22.24 21.09
C GLU A 473 -13.11 -21.62 21.33
N GLU A 474 -12.92 -20.39 20.84
CA GLU A 474 -11.74 -19.58 21.12
C GLU A 474 -12.10 -18.10 21.08
N ARG A 475 -11.50 -17.32 21.99
CA ARG A 475 -11.59 -15.86 21.94
C ARG A 475 -10.52 -15.31 21.01
N ILE A 476 -10.94 -14.81 19.86
CA ILE A 476 -10.07 -14.21 18.85
C ILE A 476 -10.23 -12.69 18.91
N GLY A 477 -9.25 -12.03 19.54
CA GLY A 477 -9.34 -10.60 19.87
C GLY A 477 -10.48 -10.33 20.85
N ARG A 478 -11.47 -9.54 20.42
CA ARG A 478 -12.67 -9.20 21.22
C ARG A 478 -13.91 -10.02 20.86
N ILE A 479 -13.80 -10.97 19.93
CA ILE A 479 -14.90 -11.81 19.48
C ILE A 479 -14.63 -13.24 19.95
N THR A 480 -15.58 -13.84 20.67
CA THR A 480 -15.58 -15.28 20.93
C THR A 480 -16.18 -15.98 19.73
N VAL A 481 -15.43 -16.90 19.14
CA VAL A 481 -15.86 -17.70 17.98
C VAL A 481 -16.10 -19.12 18.47
N ARG A 482 -17.33 -19.63 18.33
CA ARG A 482 -17.69 -21.01 18.68
C ARG A 482 -18.20 -21.76 17.45
N GLN A 483 -17.64 -22.92 17.16
CA GLN A 483 -18.18 -23.80 16.12
C GLN A 483 -19.34 -24.63 16.70
N GLU A 484 -20.57 -24.36 16.26
CA GLU A 484 -21.75 -25.14 16.69
C GLU A 484 -21.87 -26.44 15.91
N THR A 485 -21.74 -26.39 14.58
CA THR A 485 -21.95 -27.58 13.74
C THR A 485 -20.89 -27.68 12.64
N ILE A 486 -20.59 -28.91 12.25
CA ILE A 486 -19.78 -29.24 11.08
C ILE A 486 -20.43 -30.40 10.33
N ARG A 487 -20.66 -30.21 9.04
CA ARG A 487 -21.15 -31.23 8.11
C ARG A 487 -20.13 -31.38 6.98
N LYS A 488 -19.46 -32.53 6.94
CA LYS A 488 -18.50 -32.87 5.88
C LYS A 488 -19.23 -33.66 4.80
N LEU A 489 -19.50 -33.03 3.68
CA LEU A 489 -20.01 -33.67 2.48
C LEU A 489 -18.84 -34.01 1.55
N GLN A 490 -19.11 -34.77 0.49
CA GLN A 490 -18.08 -35.20 -0.46
C GLN A 490 -17.36 -34.01 -1.13
N LEU A 491 -18.09 -32.92 -1.39
CA LEU A 491 -17.59 -31.76 -2.14
C LEU A 491 -17.45 -30.50 -1.28
N VAL A 492 -18.23 -30.39 -0.20
CA VAL A 492 -18.32 -29.17 0.60
C VAL A 492 -18.21 -29.52 2.08
N THR A 493 -17.47 -28.72 2.83
CA THR A 493 -17.58 -28.72 4.30
C THR A 493 -18.36 -27.50 4.73
N CYS A 494 -19.51 -27.72 5.36
CA CYS A 494 -20.35 -26.68 5.93
C CYS A 494 -20.10 -26.59 7.43
N ARG A 495 -19.86 -25.39 7.94
CA ARG A 495 -19.74 -25.10 9.37
C ARG A 495 -20.74 -24.01 9.75
N SER A 496 -21.24 -24.06 10.96
CA SER A 496 -21.97 -22.93 11.55
C SER A 496 -21.20 -22.44 12.76
N PHE A 497 -20.95 -21.14 12.80
CA PHE A 497 -20.26 -20.45 13.88
C PHE A 497 -21.22 -19.51 14.61
N VAL A 498 -21.06 -19.43 15.92
CA VAL A 498 -21.65 -18.39 16.76
C VAL A 498 -20.53 -17.45 17.16
N LEU A 499 -20.76 -16.16 16.91
CA LEU A 499 -19.88 -15.06 17.28
C LEU A 499 -20.51 -14.31 18.45
N GLU A 500 -19.74 -14.06 19.51
CA GLU A 500 -20.17 -13.28 20.67
C GLU A 500 -19.20 -12.11 20.88
N LYS A 501 -19.72 -10.89 21.00
CA LYS A 501 -18.95 -9.68 21.31
C LYS A 501 -19.78 -8.77 22.22
N GLY A 502 -19.38 -8.69 23.49
CA GLY A 502 -20.20 -8.02 24.50
C GLY A 502 -21.50 -8.80 24.72
N GLU A 503 -22.64 -8.12 24.54
CA GLU A 503 -23.98 -8.72 24.68
C GLU A 503 -24.58 -9.18 23.33
N GLU A 504 -23.91 -8.87 22.21
CA GLU A 504 -24.39 -9.26 20.88
C GLU A 504 -23.92 -10.66 20.51
N THR A 505 -24.83 -11.43 19.91
CA THR A 505 -24.59 -12.77 19.38
C THR A 505 -25.02 -12.85 17.92
N ARG A 506 -24.16 -13.39 17.05
CA ARG A 506 -24.43 -13.53 15.60
C ARG A 506 -24.09 -14.93 15.11
N ARG A 507 -24.85 -15.43 14.14
CA ARG A 507 -24.59 -16.72 13.48
C ARG A 507 -23.99 -16.52 12.10
N VAL A 508 -22.98 -17.32 11.77
CA VAL A 508 -22.26 -17.28 10.51
C VAL A 508 -22.16 -18.67 9.92
N ASN A 509 -22.69 -18.84 8.71
CA ASN A 509 -22.58 -20.07 7.93
C ASN A 509 -21.33 -20.01 7.05
N HIS A 510 -20.51 -21.06 7.12
CA HIS A 510 -19.23 -21.14 6.42
C HIS A 510 -19.20 -22.36 5.50
N TYR A 511 -19.02 -22.13 4.21
CA TYR A 511 -19.00 -23.15 3.17
C TYR A 511 -17.61 -23.24 2.54
N GLN A 512 -16.99 -24.41 2.63
CA GLN A 512 -15.66 -24.66 2.05
C GLN A 512 -15.76 -25.66 0.90
N LEU A 513 -15.41 -25.22 -0.32
CA LEU A 513 -15.34 -26.11 -1.48
C LEU A 513 -14.03 -26.92 -1.43
N ILE A 514 -14.16 -28.24 -1.37
CA ILE A 514 -13.02 -29.16 -1.23
C ILE A 514 -12.51 -29.58 -2.61
N GLY A 515 -11.18 -29.56 -2.79
CA GLY A 515 -10.55 -30.19 -3.96
C GLY A 515 -10.59 -29.36 -5.24
N TRP A 516 -10.82 -28.05 -5.18
CA TRP A 516 -10.66 -27.15 -6.33
C TRP A 516 -9.17 -26.92 -6.64
N SER A 517 -8.52 -27.91 -7.25
CA SER A 517 -7.12 -27.81 -7.66
C SER A 517 -6.95 -26.86 -8.86
N GLN A 518 -5.80 -26.17 -8.93
CA GLN A 518 -5.51 -25.18 -9.98
C GLN A 518 -5.27 -25.79 -11.37
N LYS A 519 -5.09 -27.11 -11.50
CA LYS A 519 -4.47 -27.72 -12.68
C LYS A 519 -5.43 -28.42 -13.66
N ILE A 520 -6.72 -28.54 -13.36
CA ILE A 520 -7.66 -29.29 -14.22
C ILE A 520 -9.04 -28.60 -14.25
N VAL A 521 -9.36 -27.99 -15.39
CA VAL A 521 -10.67 -27.47 -15.79
C VAL A 521 -10.97 -28.23 -17.08
N PRO A 522 -11.86 -29.24 -17.10
CA PRO A 522 -13.31 -29.10 -16.85
C PRO A 522 -13.92 -30.08 -15.83
N SER A 523 -13.17 -30.96 -15.17
CA SER A 523 -13.72 -32.01 -14.29
C SER A 523 -14.37 -31.54 -12.97
N ASN A 524 -14.49 -30.23 -12.75
CA ASN A 524 -14.95 -29.63 -11.49
C ASN A 524 -16.13 -28.65 -11.64
N VAL A 525 -16.71 -28.49 -12.84
CA VAL A 525 -17.84 -27.54 -13.05
C VAL A 525 -19.06 -27.95 -12.22
N ASN A 526 -19.51 -29.19 -12.37
CA ASN A 526 -20.66 -29.71 -11.60
C ASN A 526 -20.47 -29.57 -10.07
N LYS A 527 -19.24 -29.78 -9.56
CA LYS A 527 -18.93 -29.57 -8.14
C LYS A 527 -19.10 -28.10 -7.71
N PHE A 528 -18.66 -27.18 -8.56
CA PHE A 528 -18.83 -25.75 -8.33
C PHE A 528 -20.30 -25.34 -8.40
N LEU A 529 -21.07 -25.86 -9.37
CA LEU A 529 -22.51 -25.57 -9.47
C LEU A 529 -23.29 -26.11 -8.27
N GLN A 530 -22.98 -27.31 -7.79
CA GLN A 530 -23.56 -27.83 -6.55
C GLN A 530 -23.22 -26.96 -5.34
N PHE A 531 -21.96 -26.49 -5.23
CA PHE A 531 -21.57 -25.55 -4.18
C PHE A 531 -22.31 -24.22 -4.30
N TYR A 532 -22.42 -23.69 -5.51
CA TYR A 532 -23.14 -22.45 -5.81
C TYR A 532 -24.60 -22.55 -5.39
N ASN A 533 -25.31 -23.60 -5.81
CA ASN A 533 -26.71 -23.84 -5.44
C ASN A 533 -26.88 -23.96 -3.93
N LEU A 534 -25.98 -24.70 -3.26
CA LEU A 534 -25.97 -24.80 -1.80
C LEU A 534 -25.75 -23.43 -1.13
N SER A 535 -24.84 -22.61 -1.66
CA SER A 535 -24.58 -21.26 -1.15
C SER A 535 -25.77 -20.31 -1.30
N LYS A 536 -26.69 -20.59 -2.25
CA LYS A 536 -27.87 -19.78 -2.56
C LYS A 536 -29.16 -20.24 -1.89
N MET A 537 -29.14 -21.34 -1.13
CA MET A 537 -30.34 -21.83 -0.42
C MET A 537 -30.88 -20.84 0.62
N GLU A 538 -30.02 -20.00 1.19
CA GLU A 538 -30.39 -18.96 2.15
C GLU A 538 -30.23 -17.58 1.51
N ALA A 539 -31.22 -16.70 1.72
CA ALA A 539 -31.21 -15.35 1.19
C ALA A 539 -29.98 -14.54 1.66
N ASP A 540 -29.37 -13.81 0.73
CA ASP A 540 -28.12 -13.07 0.95
C ASP A 540 -28.36 -11.71 1.63
N ALA A 541 -29.06 -11.61 2.77
CA ALA A 541 -29.44 -10.29 3.34
C ALA A 541 -28.25 -9.38 3.74
N THR A 542 -27.07 -9.96 3.97
CA THR A 542 -25.85 -9.26 4.41
C THR A 542 -24.70 -9.50 3.43
N PRO A 543 -23.62 -8.69 3.44
CA PRO A 543 -22.46 -8.94 2.60
C PRO A 543 -21.90 -10.35 2.78
N ILE A 544 -21.51 -11.00 1.69
CA ILE A 544 -20.94 -12.35 1.69
C ILE A 544 -19.42 -12.24 1.70
N VAL A 545 -18.76 -12.83 2.70
CA VAL A 545 -17.29 -12.89 2.71
C VAL A 545 -16.86 -14.02 1.78
N VAL A 546 -16.08 -13.70 0.75
CA VAL A 546 -15.60 -14.66 -0.24
C VAL A 546 -14.08 -14.63 -0.27
N HIS A 547 -13.44 -15.77 -0.02
CA HIS A 547 -11.99 -15.84 0.03
C HIS A 547 -11.41 -17.09 -0.61
N CYS A 548 -10.21 -16.93 -1.15
CA CYS A 548 -9.33 -17.99 -1.57
C CYS A 548 -7.93 -17.64 -1.01
N SER A 549 -6.82 -18.06 -1.64
CA SER A 549 -5.49 -17.76 -1.08
C SER A 549 -5.20 -16.25 -1.09
N CYS A 550 -5.30 -15.63 -2.25
CA CYS A 550 -5.02 -14.21 -2.49
C CYS A 550 -6.28 -13.33 -2.56
N GLY A 551 -7.47 -13.95 -2.63
CA GLY A 551 -8.74 -13.24 -2.71
C GLY A 551 -9.03 -12.59 -4.07
N VAL A 552 -8.47 -13.10 -5.17
CA VAL A 552 -8.69 -12.55 -6.53
C VAL A 552 -9.02 -13.60 -7.59
N GLY A 553 -8.35 -14.77 -7.59
CA GLY A 553 -8.56 -15.83 -8.58
C GLY A 553 -9.92 -16.54 -8.44
N LYS A 554 -9.97 -17.65 -7.69
CA LYS A 554 -11.23 -18.39 -7.40
C LYS A 554 -12.33 -17.53 -6.78
N THR A 555 -11.96 -16.60 -5.91
CA THR A 555 -12.87 -15.58 -5.36
C THR A 555 -13.52 -14.78 -6.48
N GLY A 556 -12.72 -14.27 -7.42
CA GLY A 556 -13.25 -13.55 -8.58
C GLY A 556 -14.05 -14.43 -9.52
N THR A 557 -13.67 -15.70 -9.70
CA THR A 557 -14.45 -16.65 -10.51
C THR A 557 -15.85 -16.88 -9.93
N TYR A 558 -15.98 -17.09 -8.62
CA TYR A 558 -17.29 -17.25 -7.99
C TYR A 558 -18.12 -15.97 -8.10
N ILE A 559 -17.54 -14.82 -7.73
CA ILE A 559 -18.25 -13.53 -7.77
C ILE A 559 -18.68 -13.18 -9.20
N ALA A 560 -17.83 -13.42 -10.20
CA ALA A 560 -18.19 -13.19 -11.59
C ALA A 560 -19.29 -14.12 -12.09
N PHE A 561 -19.25 -15.40 -11.71
CA PHE A 561 -20.31 -16.34 -12.04
C PHE A 561 -21.65 -15.88 -11.46
N ASP A 562 -21.68 -15.54 -10.17
CA ASP A 562 -22.89 -15.05 -9.48
C ASP A 562 -23.42 -13.76 -10.11
N TYR A 563 -22.52 -12.78 -10.35
CA TYR A 563 -22.83 -11.54 -11.06
C TYR A 563 -23.44 -11.80 -12.43
N LEU A 564 -22.87 -12.71 -13.22
CA LEU A 564 -23.31 -13.00 -14.58
C LEU A 564 -24.63 -13.77 -14.58
N MET A 565 -24.87 -14.64 -13.60
CA MET A 565 -26.18 -15.27 -13.43
C MET A 565 -27.27 -14.24 -13.13
N ASP A 566 -27.00 -13.27 -12.26
CA ASP A 566 -27.91 -12.14 -12.01
C ASP A 566 -28.09 -11.29 -13.28
N GLU A 567 -27.02 -10.96 -14.01
CA GLU A 567 -27.09 -10.19 -15.27
C GLU A 567 -27.97 -10.91 -16.32
N ALA A 568 -27.79 -12.22 -16.49
CA ALA A 568 -28.60 -13.04 -17.39
C ALA A 568 -30.07 -13.06 -16.97
N ASN A 569 -30.35 -13.24 -15.69
CA ASN A 569 -31.72 -13.33 -15.18
C ASN A 569 -32.46 -11.98 -15.31
N GLU A 570 -31.79 -10.88 -15.02
CA GLU A 570 -32.38 -9.54 -15.01
C GLU A 570 -32.51 -8.94 -16.42
N THR A 571 -31.56 -9.24 -17.32
CA THR A 571 -31.48 -8.57 -18.64
C THR A 571 -31.69 -9.50 -19.82
N GLY A 572 -31.62 -10.82 -19.63
CA GLY A 572 -31.58 -11.80 -20.71
C GLY A 572 -30.27 -11.76 -21.53
N ARG A 573 -29.25 -11.04 -21.05
CA ARG A 573 -27.97 -10.81 -21.74
C ARG A 573 -26.80 -11.03 -20.80
N LEU A 574 -25.61 -11.18 -21.38
CA LEU A 574 -24.35 -11.42 -20.67
C LEU A 574 -23.22 -10.65 -21.33
N ASN A 575 -22.34 -10.06 -20.51
CA ASN A 575 -21.07 -9.50 -20.98
C ASN A 575 -19.93 -9.88 -20.04
N ILE A 576 -19.29 -11.01 -20.35
CA ILE A 576 -18.25 -11.59 -19.50
C ILE A 576 -17.03 -10.65 -19.39
N PRO A 577 -16.44 -10.12 -20.48
CA PRO A 577 -15.33 -9.17 -20.37
C PRO A 577 -15.68 -7.92 -19.54
N ASN A 578 -16.87 -7.34 -19.74
CA ASN A 578 -17.31 -6.16 -18.99
C ASN A 578 -17.52 -6.47 -17.49
N CYS A 579 -18.07 -7.64 -17.15
CA CYS A 579 -18.15 -8.11 -15.77
C CYS A 579 -16.76 -8.15 -15.13
N ILE A 580 -15.77 -8.77 -15.78
CA ILE A 580 -14.40 -8.84 -15.24
C ILE A 580 -13.79 -7.45 -15.09
N LEU A 581 -13.99 -6.56 -16.07
CA LEU A 581 -13.54 -5.17 -15.98
C LEU A 581 -14.16 -4.46 -14.76
N ASN A 582 -15.47 -4.62 -14.55
CA ASN A 582 -16.17 -4.02 -13.42
C ASN A 582 -15.71 -4.59 -12.07
N LEU A 583 -15.35 -5.88 -12.00
CA LEU A 583 -14.71 -6.46 -10.83
C LEU A 583 -13.28 -5.91 -10.63
N ARG A 584 -12.50 -5.79 -11.71
CA ARG A 584 -11.11 -5.28 -11.66
C ARG A 584 -10.99 -3.78 -11.35
N LYS A 585 -12.05 -3.00 -11.62
CA LYS A 585 -12.21 -1.61 -11.12
C LYS A 585 -12.32 -1.54 -9.60
N GLN A 586 -12.80 -2.60 -8.96
CA GLN A 586 -13.04 -2.67 -7.53
C GLN A 586 -11.95 -3.45 -6.77
N ARG A 587 -11.33 -4.45 -7.38
CA ARG A 587 -10.17 -5.13 -6.82
C ARG A 587 -9.27 -5.61 -7.96
N PRO A 588 -7.96 -5.29 -7.95
CA PRO A 588 -7.06 -5.73 -9.01
C PRO A 588 -7.09 -7.25 -9.24
N LEU A 589 -6.79 -7.68 -10.46
CA LEU A 589 -6.53 -9.08 -10.81
C LEU A 589 -7.69 -10.07 -10.58
N MET A 590 -8.91 -9.58 -10.35
CA MET A 590 -10.10 -10.44 -10.25
C MET A 590 -10.20 -11.32 -11.49
N ILE A 591 -10.27 -12.64 -11.26
CA ILE A 591 -10.01 -13.71 -12.24
C ILE A 591 -8.58 -13.57 -12.79
N GLN A 592 -7.67 -14.34 -12.21
CA GLN A 592 -6.23 -14.11 -12.33
C GLN A 592 -5.63 -14.83 -13.54
N THR A 593 -6.19 -15.98 -13.92
CA THR A 593 -5.59 -16.85 -14.94
C THR A 593 -6.56 -17.16 -16.08
N LEU A 594 -6.02 -17.45 -17.27
CA LEU A 594 -6.80 -17.97 -18.40
C LEU A 594 -7.57 -19.25 -18.03
N GLY A 595 -7.00 -20.10 -17.16
CA GLY A 595 -7.69 -21.30 -16.68
C GLY A 595 -8.98 -20.99 -15.90
N GLU A 596 -8.96 -19.96 -15.06
CA GLU A 596 -10.14 -19.47 -14.33
C GLU A 596 -11.15 -18.81 -15.28
N TYR A 597 -10.68 -18.09 -16.30
CA TYR A 597 -11.53 -17.52 -17.34
C TYR A 597 -12.29 -18.59 -18.15
N ARG A 598 -11.57 -19.62 -18.58
CA ARG A 598 -12.14 -20.79 -19.27
C ARG A 598 -13.14 -21.54 -18.38
N PHE A 599 -12.82 -21.66 -17.09
CA PHE A 599 -13.71 -22.29 -16.12
C PHE A 599 -15.02 -21.50 -15.98
N LEU A 600 -14.95 -20.18 -15.87
CA LEU A 600 -16.14 -19.32 -15.80
C LEU A 600 -17.06 -19.54 -16.99
N HIS A 601 -16.50 -19.55 -18.20
CA HIS A 601 -17.25 -19.86 -19.42
C HIS A 601 -17.92 -21.24 -19.39
N ALA A 602 -17.18 -22.28 -18.98
CA ALA A 602 -17.71 -23.64 -18.89
C ALA A 602 -18.84 -23.75 -17.87
N ALA A 603 -18.69 -23.12 -16.70
CA ALA A 603 -19.70 -23.11 -15.66
C ALA A 603 -20.98 -22.36 -16.10
N LEU A 604 -20.83 -21.20 -16.75
CA LEU A 604 -21.96 -20.46 -17.29
C LEU A 604 -22.70 -21.26 -18.36
N ALA A 605 -21.98 -21.88 -19.30
CA ALA A 605 -22.59 -22.68 -20.34
C ALA A 605 -23.37 -23.87 -19.75
N GLU A 606 -22.78 -24.62 -18.81
CA GLU A 606 -23.45 -25.75 -18.16
C GLU A 606 -24.72 -25.30 -17.43
N ASN A 607 -24.64 -24.24 -16.60
CA ASN A 607 -25.78 -23.77 -15.83
C ASN A 607 -26.90 -23.17 -16.71
N LEU A 608 -26.55 -22.34 -17.69
CA LEU A 608 -27.53 -21.68 -18.57
C LEU A 608 -28.19 -22.66 -19.55
N MET A 609 -27.49 -23.69 -20.03
CA MET A 609 -28.11 -24.74 -20.85
C MET A 609 -29.19 -25.48 -20.08
N HIS A 610 -28.94 -25.82 -18.81
CA HIS A 610 -29.94 -26.47 -17.95
C HIS A 610 -31.18 -25.57 -17.77
N VAL A 611 -30.98 -24.31 -17.36
CA VAL A 611 -32.09 -23.36 -17.16
C VAL A 611 -32.89 -23.13 -18.45
N TYR A 612 -32.22 -22.95 -19.59
CA TYR A 612 -32.90 -22.70 -20.87
C TYR A 612 -33.68 -23.92 -21.35
N SER A 613 -33.18 -25.14 -21.11
CA SER A 613 -33.90 -26.36 -21.45
C SER A 613 -35.19 -26.53 -20.64
N GLU A 614 -35.21 -26.13 -19.37
CA GLU A 614 -36.41 -26.20 -18.51
C GLU A 614 -37.47 -25.14 -18.85
N VAL A 615 -37.06 -23.98 -19.38
CA VAL A 615 -37.98 -22.89 -19.74
C VAL A 615 -38.59 -23.09 -21.14
N THR A 616 -37.91 -23.84 -22.02
CA THR A 616 -38.36 -24.09 -23.40
C THR A 616 -39.08 -25.43 -23.60
N SER A 617 -39.03 -26.33 -22.61
CA SER A 617 -39.83 -27.55 -22.51
C SER A 617 -41.16 -27.29 -21.81
#